data_AF-A0A923PW38-F1
#
_entry.id   AF-A0A923PW38-F1
#
_cell.length_a   1.000
_cell.length_b   1.000
_cell.length_c   1.000
_cell.angle_alpha   90.00
_cell.angle_beta   90.00
_cell.angle_gamma   90.00
#
_symmetry.space_group_name_H-M   'P 1'
#
loop_
_entity.id
_entity.type
_entity.pdbx_description
1 polymer ?
#
loop_
_entity_poly.entity_id
_entity_poly.type
_entity_poly.pdbx_seq_one_letter_code
_entity_poly.pdbx_strand_id
1 'polypeptide(L)'
;MPKIDVNLVAEILKKNQLDPKLLRQVIEEMNLAAQPEGPEGDKPPAVKKQFVILASDPDNRLPNHDFVAWVLQIPEDESVATTQERIFRGAYDYNASKKGRLYPAKTVGEALENVPAKFFKEAEVWVKNKVPVLVLKTDNQIPKDTSK
;
A
#
# COMPACT_ATOMS: atom_id res chain seq x y z
N MET A 1 -6.84 17.43 -4.11
CA MET A 1 -6.73 18.82 -4.58
C MET A 1 -6.86 18.83 -6.09
N PRO A 2 -7.56 19.81 -6.70
CA PRO A 2 -7.62 19.94 -8.15
C PRO A 2 -6.22 20.20 -8.71
N LYS A 3 -5.81 19.48 -9.77
CA LYS A 3 -4.55 19.78 -10.46
C LYS A 3 -4.75 21.05 -11.28
N ILE A 4 -3.98 22.09 -10.97
CA ILE A 4 -3.98 23.35 -11.73
C ILE A 4 -2.98 23.20 -12.88
N ASP A 5 -3.40 23.54 -14.10
CA ASP A 5 -2.56 23.48 -15.30
C ASP A 5 -1.56 24.66 -15.31
N VAL A 6 -0.27 24.36 -15.46
CA VAL A 6 0.81 25.35 -15.55
C VAL A 6 0.59 26.31 -16.72
N ASN A 7 -0.02 25.86 -17.81
CA ASN A 7 -0.34 26.69 -18.96
C ASN A 7 -1.42 27.73 -18.62
N LEU A 8 -2.42 27.36 -17.83
CA LEU A 8 -3.47 28.27 -17.37
C LEU A 8 -2.86 29.39 -16.51
N VAL A 9 -1.92 29.04 -15.64
CA VAL A 9 -1.21 30.04 -14.82
C VAL A 9 -0.35 30.95 -15.68
N ALA A 10 0.38 30.41 -16.67
CA ALA A 10 1.18 31.22 -17.60
C ALA A 10 0.34 32.21 -18.42
N GLU A 11 -0.87 31.83 -18.84
CA GLU A 11 -1.80 32.73 -19.53
C GLU A 11 -2.31 33.86 -18.63
N ILE A 12 -2.66 33.55 -17.38
CA ILE A 12 -3.12 34.55 -16.40
C ILE A 12 -1.99 35.54 -16.10
N LEU A 13 -0.75 35.07 -15.93
CA LEU A 13 0.40 35.92 -15.67
C LEU A 13 0.74 36.83 -16.87
N LYS A 14 0.60 36.33 -18.10
CA LYS A 14 0.73 37.14 -19.33
C LYS A 14 -0.33 38.23 -19.43
N LYS A 15 -1.59 37.92 -19.09
CA LYS A 15 -2.70 38.90 -19.12
C LYS A 15 -2.49 40.06 -18.14
N ASN A 16 -1.79 39.84 -17.05
CA ASN A 16 -1.48 40.86 -16.04
C ASN A 16 -0.19 41.66 -16.34
N GLN A 17 0.38 41.53 -17.54
CA GLN A 17 1.55 42.30 -18.00
C GLN A 17 2.76 42.22 -17.06
N LEU A 18 2.99 41.05 -16.46
CA LEU A 18 4.19 40.81 -15.67
C LEU A 18 5.45 40.92 -16.53
N ASP A 19 6.52 41.45 -15.93
CA ASP A 19 7.83 41.56 -16.57
C ASP A 19 8.24 40.19 -17.15
N PRO A 20 8.64 40.10 -18.43
CA PRO A 20 9.05 38.85 -19.06
C PRO A 20 10.13 38.07 -18.29
N LYS A 21 10.99 38.77 -17.54
CA LYS A 21 12.02 38.17 -16.69
C LYS A 21 11.40 37.51 -15.45
N LEU A 22 10.47 38.19 -14.79
CA LEU A 22 9.76 37.68 -13.62
C LEU A 22 8.84 36.52 -13.99
N LEU A 23 8.18 36.60 -15.16
CA LEU A 23 7.36 35.52 -15.71
C LEU A 23 8.16 34.22 -15.90
N ARG A 24 9.36 34.31 -16.48
CA ARG A 24 10.23 33.14 -16.67
C ARG A 24 10.66 32.54 -15.33
N GLN A 25 11.04 33.38 -14.38
CA GLN A 25 11.45 32.93 -13.04
C GLN A 25 10.31 32.20 -12.31
N VAL A 26 9.09 32.74 -12.34
CA VAL A 26 7.92 32.11 -11.69
C VAL A 26 7.56 30.79 -12.37
N ILE A 27 7.62 30.70 -13.70
CA ILE A 27 7.37 29.45 -14.42
C ILE A 27 8.44 28.40 -14.09
N GLU A 28 9.69 28.80 -13.97
CA GLU A 28 10.80 27.90 -13.61
C GLU A 28 10.67 27.41 -12.17
N GLU A 29 10.38 28.29 -11.22
CA GLU A 29 10.08 27.95 -9.82
C GLU A 29 8.84 27.04 -9.70
N MET A 30 7.79 27.30 -10.50
CA MET A 30 6.62 26.43 -10.56
C MET A 30 6.94 25.06 -11.16
N ASN A 31 7.77 24.98 -12.20
CA ASN A 31 8.20 23.70 -12.77
C ASN A 31 9.09 22.92 -11.81
N LEU A 32 9.90 23.60 -11.00
CA LEU A 32 10.69 23.00 -9.92
C LEU A 32 9.82 22.54 -8.75
N ALA A 33 8.78 23.29 -8.38
CA ALA A 33 7.83 22.91 -7.33
C ALA A 33 6.81 21.85 -7.79
N ALA A 34 6.52 21.80 -9.10
CA ALA A 34 5.67 20.78 -9.74
C ALA A 34 6.46 19.52 -10.09
N GLN A 35 7.79 19.56 -10.09
CA GLN A 35 8.59 18.35 -10.05
C GLN A 35 8.29 17.64 -8.73
N PRO A 36 7.81 16.38 -8.77
CA PRO A 36 7.56 15.64 -7.55
C PRO A 36 8.86 15.51 -6.75
N GLU A 37 8.91 16.04 -5.54
CA GLU A 37 9.94 15.70 -4.56
C GLU A 37 9.80 14.21 -4.23
N GLY A 38 10.52 13.35 -4.96
CA GLY A 38 10.57 11.91 -4.72
C GLY A 38 10.25 11.07 -5.94
N PRO A 39 10.51 9.76 -5.87
CA PRO A 39 10.54 8.83 -7.00
C PRO A 39 9.12 8.49 -7.49
N GLU A 40 8.38 9.49 -8.00
CA GLU A 40 7.11 9.27 -8.70
C GLU A 40 7.30 9.21 -10.23
N GLY A 41 8.48 9.55 -10.74
CA GLY A 41 8.86 9.52 -12.16
C GLY A 41 9.29 8.15 -12.68
N ASP A 42 9.42 7.16 -11.80
CA ASP A 42 9.82 5.80 -12.15
C ASP A 42 8.84 4.83 -11.49
N LYS A 43 7.53 4.99 -11.75
CA LYS A 43 6.57 3.96 -11.37
C LYS A 43 6.99 2.72 -12.14
N PRO A 44 7.50 1.66 -11.47
CA PRO A 44 7.76 0.40 -12.14
C PRO A 44 6.46 0.00 -12.86
N PRO A 45 6.54 -0.69 -14.01
CA PRO A 45 5.36 -1.13 -14.73
C PRO A 45 4.34 -1.70 -13.75
N ALA A 46 3.07 -1.27 -13.87
CA ALA A 46 2.05 -1.57 -12.88
C ALA A 46 1.97 -3.09 -12.67
N VAL A 47 2.59 -3.55 -11.58
CA VAL A 47 2.66 -4.96 -11.23
C VAL A 47 1.22 -5.39 -11.01
N LYS A 48 0.75 -6.32 -11.83
CA LYS A 48 -0.56 -6.93 -11.64
C LYS A 48 -0.54 -7.73 -10.35
N LYS A 49 -1.61 -7.67 -9.57
CA LYS A 49 -1.64 -8.16 -8.18
C LYS A 49 -2.81 -9.08 -7.94
N GLN A 50 -2.53 -10.22 -7.32
CA GLN A 50 -3.54 -11.12 -6.79
C GLN A 50 -3.78 -10.84 -5.30
N PHE A 51 -4.97 -11.18 -4.81
CA PHE A 51 -5.31 -11.10 -3.39
C PHE A 51 -4.95 -12.40 -2.69
N VAL A 52 -4.39 -12.30 -1.49
CA VAL A 52 -4.09 -13.43 -0.61
C VAL A 52 -4.69 -13.16 0.75
N ILE A 53 -5.30 -14.17 1.35
CA ILE A 53 -5.79 -14.13 2.73
C ILE A 53 -4.79 -14.90 3.58
N LEU A 54 -4.15 -14.22 4.53
CA LEU A 54 -3.31 -14.85 5.53
C LEU A 54 -4.05 -14.86 6.85
N ALA A 55 -4.17 -16.02 7.48
CA ALA A 55 -4.93 -16.13 8.69
C ALA A 55 -4.12 -16.79 9.81
N SER A 56 -4.36 -16.34 11.05
CA SER A 56 -3.54 -16.71 12.20
C SER A 56 -4.11 -17.95 12.87
N ASP A 57 -3.49 -19.11 12.65
CA ASP A 57 -3.82 -20.36 13.34
C ASP A 57 -2.60 -20.95 14.09
N PRO A 58 -2.04 -20.24 15.09
CA PRO A 58 -0.85 -20.73 15.80
C PRO A 58 -1.09 -22.04 16.56
N ASP A 59 -2.36 -22.35 16.88
CA ASP A 59 -2.76 -23.51 17.66
C ASP A 59 -3.37 -24.64 16.81
N ASN A 60 -3.39 -24.50 15.49
CA ASN A 60 -3.91 -25.49 14.53
C ASN A 60 -5.39 -25.90 14.81
N ARG A 61 -6.25 -24.91 15.10
CA ARG A 61 -7.63 -25.06 15.61
C ARG A 61 -8.73 -24.95 14.56
N LEU A 62 -8.39 -24.84 13.27
CA LEU A 62 -9.40 -24.98 12.20
C LEU A 62 -10.08 -26.37 12.35
N PRO A 63 -11.42 -26.50 12.57
CA PRO A 63 -12.53 -25.58 12.28
C PRO A 63 -13.55 -25.41 13.45
N ASN A 64 -13.12 -25.24 14.71
CA ASN A 64 -14.05 -25.18 15.86
C ASN A 64 -14.23 -23.80 16.53
N HIS A 65 -13.53 -22.75 16.09
CA HIS A 65 -13.57 -21.42 16.71
C HIS A 65 -13.49 -20.26 15.70
N ASP A 66 -13.79 -19.06 16.18
CA ASP A 66 -13.65 -17.80 15.45
C ASP A 66 -12.21 -17.62 14.93
N PHE A 67 -12.10 -17.27 13.65
CA PHE A 67 -10.84 -17.16 12.94
C PHE A 67 -10.62 -15.77 12.41
N VAL A 68 -9.37 -15.31 12.36
CA VAL A 68 -9.04 -13.95 11.92
C VAL A 68 -7.99 -13.95 10.81
N ALA A 69 -8.12 -13.02 9.87
CA ALA A 69 -7.26 -12.94 8.71
C ALA A 69 -6.89 -11.51 8.27
N TRP A 70 -5.73 -11.39 7.64
CA TRP A 70 -5.30 -10.22 6.90
C TRP A 70 -5.48 -10.44 5.40
N VAL A 71 -5.91 -9.37 4.74
CA VAL A 71 -5.98 -9.27 3.29
C VAL A 71 -4.68 -8.64 2.80
N LEU A 72 -3.99 -9.38 1.94
CA LEU A 72 -2.72 -9.02 1.36
C LEU A 72 -2.83 -9.02 -0.16
N GLN A 73 -1.86 -8.40 -0.81
CA GLN A 73 -1.61 -8.61 -2.23
C GLN A 73 -0.16 -8.94 -2.46
N ILE A 74 0.09 -9.74 -3.50
CA ILE A 74 1.41 -10.08 -4.05
C ILE A 74 1.33 -9.97 -5.59
N PRO A 75 2.47 -9.97 -6.31
CA PRO A 75 2.46 -10.05 -7.76
C PRO A 75 1.68 -11.27 -8.27
N GLU A 76 0.99 -11.16 -9.41
CA GLU A 76 0.17 -12.24 -9.99
C GLU A 76 0.97 -13.46 -10.43
N ASP A 77 2.23 -13.27 -10.81
CA ASP A 77 3.18 -14.29 -11.22
C ASP A 77 3.84 -15.03 -10.05
N GLU A 78 3.61 -14.55 -8.82
CA GLU A 78 4.21 -15.10 -7.62
C GLU A 78 3.34 -16.17 -6.95
N SER A 79 3.99 -17.14 -6.30
CA SER A 79 3.27 -18.17 -5.56
C SER A 79 2.76 -17.62 -4.23
N VAL A 80 1.48 -17.87 -3.92
CA VAL A 80 0.85 -17.49 -2.65
C VAL A 80 1.59 -18.07 -1.43
N ALA A 81 2.28 -19.19 -1.59
CA ALA A 81 3.09 -19.81 -0.54
C ALA A 81 4.27 -18.92 -0.08
N THR A 82 4.74 -18.00 -0.93
CA THR A 82 5.85 -17.08 -0.62
C THR A 82 5.42 -15.89 0.25
N THR A 83 4.11 -15.68 0.41
CA THR A 83 3.55 -14.49 1.09
C THR A 83 4.11 -14.31 2.49
N GLN A 84 4.26 -15.41 3.24
CA GLN A 84 4.77 -15.35 4.61
C GLN A 84 6.26 -14.98 4.66
N GLU A 85 7.07 -15.50 3.74
CA GLU A 85 8.48 -15.13 3.63
C GLU A 85 8.66 -13.64 3.31
N ARG A 86 7.81 -13.09 2.43
CA ARG A 86 7.82 -11.65 2.08
C ARG A 86 7.50 -10.76 3.28
N ILE A 87 6.55 -11.17 4.12
CA ILE A 87 6.26 -10.48 5.37
C ILE A 87 7.46 -10.51 6.30
N PHE A 88 8.12 -11.67 6.44
CA PHE A 88 9.31 -11.81 7.27
C PHE A 88 10.44 -10.90 6.79
N ARG A 89 10.67 -10.84 5.48
CA ARG A 89 11.66 -9.93 4.88
C ARG A 89 11.39 -8.48 5.25
N GLY A 90 10.16 -8.00 5.02
CA GLY A 90 9.76 -6.63 5.40
C GLY A 90 9.88 -6.36 6.91
N ALA A 91 9.60 -7.35 7.75
CA ALA A 91 9.77 -7.23 9.20
C ALA A 91 11.25 -7.19 9.61
N TYR A 92 12.11 -8.01 9.00
CA TYR A 92 13.55 -8.01 9.25
C TYR A 92 14.20 -6.69 8.82
N ASP A 93 13.85 -6.18 7.65
CA ASP A 93 14.34 -4.88 7.16
C ASP A 93 13.90 -3.73 8.08
N TYR A 94 12.65 -3.76 8.56
CA TYR A 94 12.20 -2.82 9.58
C TYR A 94 13.01 -2.95 10.87
N ASN A 95 13.19 -4.17 11.39
CA ASN A 95 13.92 -4.43 12.63
C ASN A 95 15.39 -4.00 12.56
N ALA A 96 16.00 -4.00 11.37
CA ALA A 96 17.34 -3.48 11.13
C ALA A 96 17.40 -1.93 11.16
N SER A 97 16.29 -1.24 10.93
CA SER A 97 16.23 0.23 10.94
C SER A 97 16.50 0.84 12.33
N LYS A 98 16.82 2.14 12.39
CA LYS A 98 17.02 2.86 13.67
C LYS A 98 15.81 2.75 14.61
N LYS A 99 14.59 2.84 14.05
CA LYS A 99 13.35 2.73 14.84
C LYS A 99 13.03 1.29 15.22
N GLY A 100 13.19 0.34 14.29
CA GLY A 100 12.94 -1.07 14.56
C GLY A 100 13.91 -1.68 15.57
N ARG A 101 15.17 -1.21 15.64
CA ARG A 101 16.09 -1.64 16.70
C ARG A 101 15.62 -1.24 18.11
N LEU A 102 14.92 -0.12 18.24
CA LEU A 102 14.33 0.32 19.51
C LEU A 102 13.00 -0.40 19.80
N TYR A 103 12.19 -0.62 18.76
CA TYR A 103 10.87 -1.24 18.85
C TYR A 103 10.69 -2.32 17.77
N PRO A 104 11.31 -3.50 17.96
CA PRO A 104 11.28 -4.54 16.95
C PRO A 104 9.93 -5.24 16.92
N ALA A 105 9.45 -5.55 15.71
CA ALA A 105 8.31 -6.45 15.53
C ALA A 105 8.77 -7.89 15.74
N LYS A 106 8.13 -8.61 16.66
CA LYS A 106 8.48 -9.99 17.04
C LYS A 106 7.50 -11.00 16.49
N THR A 107 6.25 -10.60 16.29
CA THR A 107 5.19 -11.45 15.73
C THR A 107 4.72 -10.93 14.37
N VAL A 108 4.11 -11.80 13.57
CA VAL A 108 3.47 -11.40 12.31
C VAL A 108 2.37 -10.36 12.55
N GLY A 109 1.57 -10.52 13.62
CA GLY A 109 0.54 -9.56 13.99
C GLY A 109 1.12 -8.18 14.26
N GLU A 110 2.14 -8.11 15.12
CA GLU A 110 2.86 -6.86 15.41
C GLU A 110 3.46 -6.23 14.14
N ALA A 111 4.03 -7.07 13.27
CA ALA A 111 4.62 -6.61 12.01
C ALA A 111 3.55 -5.98 11.11
N LEU A 112 2.46 -6.71 10.84
CA LEU A 112 1.39 -6.25 9.95
C LEU A 112 0.72 -4.98 10.49
N GLU A 113 0.56 -4.86 11.81
CA GLU A 113 -0.02 -3.69 12.47
C GLU A 113 0.92 -2.48 12.46
N ASN A 114 2.15 -2.63 12.97
CA ASN A 114 3.01 -1.50 13.33
C ASN A 114 4.08 -1.15 12.28
N VAL A 115 4.48 -2.09 11.43
CA VAL A 115 5.56 -1.84 10.47
C VAL A 115 5.04 -0.91 9.35
N PRO A 116 5.79 0.16 9.00
CA PRO A 116 5.43 1.05 7.91
C PRO A 116 5.32 0.32 6.57
N ALA A 117 4.32 0.68 5.75
CA ALA A 117 4.02 0.00 4.50
C ALA A 117 5.19 -0.05 3.50
N LYS A 118 6.17 0.87 3.59
CA LYS A 118 7.32 0.90 2.68
C LYS A 118 8.16 -0.39 2.72
N PHE A 119 8.39 -0.94 3.92
CA PHE A 119 9.20 -2.16 4.09
C PHE A 119 8.51 -3.38 3.46
N PHE A 120 7.18 -3.43 3.54
CA PHE A 120 6.39 -4.48 2.88
C PHE A 120 6.37 -4.31 1.36
N LYS A 121 6.28 -3.07 0.85
CA LYS A 121 6.34 -2.80 -0.59
C LYS A 121 7.68 -3.19 -1.20
N GLU A 122 8.78 -2.96 -0.49
CA GLU A 122 10.14 -3.40 -0.89
C GLU A 122 10.24 -4.93 -0.94
N ALA A 123 9.53 -5.64 -0.08
CA ALA A 123 9.37 -7.10 -0.13
C ALA A 123 8.25 -7.59 -1.07
N GLU A 124 7.68 -6.67 -1.87
CA GLU A 124 6.59 -6.92 -2.83
C GLU A 124 5.33 -7.55 -2.22
N VAL A 125 4.98 -7.13 -1.01
CA VAL A 125 3.71 -7.48 -0.36
C VAL A 125 2.96 -6.21 0.07
N TRP A 126 1.66 -6.17 -0.22
CA TRP A 126 0.81 -5.01 0.12
C TRP A 126 -0.26 -5.41 1.14
N VAL A 127 -0.06 -4.97 2.38
CA VAL A 127 -1.01 -5.15 3.49
C VAL A 127 -2.20 -4.21 3.33
N LYS A 128 -3.43 -4.75 3.29
CA LYS A 128 -4.66 -3.95 3.07
C LYS A 128 -5.37 -3.52 4.34
N ASN A 129 -5.32 -4.35 5.36
CA ASN A 129 -5.84 -4.08 6.69
C ASN A 129 -4.73 -4.29 7.73
N LYS A 130 -4.66 -3.41 8.72
CA LYS A 130 -3.67 -3.47 9.79
C LYS A 130 -4.06 -4.45 10.89
N VAL A 131 -5.35 -4.47 11.22
CA VAL A 131 -5.97 -5.36 12.21
C VAL A 131 -6.58 -6.55 11.48
N PRO A 132 -6.37 -7.80 11.95
CA PRO A 132 -6.98 -8.96 11.32
C PRO A 132 -8.50 -8.93 11.50
N VAL A 133 -9.24 -9.38 10.50
CA VAL A 133 -10.71 -9.38 10.48
C VAL A 133 -11.25 -10.79 10.62
N LEU A 134 -12.42 -10.93 11.23
CA LEU A 134 -13.07 -12.23 11.41
C LEU A 134 -13.42 -12.87 10.07
N VAL A 135 -13.19 -14.18 9.96
CA VAL A 135 -13.50 -14.98 8.77
C VAL A 135 -14.83 -15.67 8.97
N LEU A 136 -15.79 -15.36 8.10
CA LEU A 136 -17.08 -16.05 8.05
C LEU A 136 -17.01 -17.20 7.05
N LYS A 137 -17.36 -18.41 7.50
CA LYS A 137 -17.51 -19.57 6.63
C LYS A 137 -18.83 -19.47 5.87
N THR A 138 -18.78 -19.77 4.58
CA THR A 138 -19.97 -20.02 3.76
C THR A 138 -19.84 -21.41 3.12
N ASP A 139 -20.98 -22.05 2.85
CA ASP A 139 -21.09 -23.25 2.02
C ASP A 139 -21.19 -22.90 0.52
N ASN A 140 -21.07 -21.61 0.19
CA ASN A 140 -21.18 -21.06 -1.15
C ASN A 140 -22.54 -21.32 -1.81
N GLN A 141 -23.60 -21.47 -1.01
CA GLN A 141 -24.98 -21.61 -1.50
C GLN A 141 -25.84 -20.43 -1.09
N ILE A 142 -26.71 -19.99 -2.00
CA ILE A 142 -27.77 -19.03 -1.70
C ILE A 142 -29.05 -19.84 -1.45
N PRO A 143 -29.65 -19.78 -0.26
CA PRO A 143 -30.91 -20.46 0.00
C PRO A 143 -31.99 -20.04 -1.00
N LYS A 144 -32.70 -21.01 -1.58
CA LYS A 144 -33.86 -20.75 -2.42
C LYS A 144 -35.09 -20.60 -1.54
N ASP A 145 -35.92 -19.60 -1.83
CA ASP A 145 -37.19 -19.39 -1.14
C ASP A 145 -38.09 -20.62 -1.34
N THR A 146 -38.48 -21.25 -0.24
CA THR A 146 -39.34 -22.44 -0.21
C THR A 146 -40.74 -22.11 0.29
N SER A 147 -41.12 -20.82 0.33
CA SER A 147 -42.51 -20.42 0.54
C SER A 147 -43.39 -20.90 -0.63
N LYS A 148 -44.06 -22.03 -0.40
CA LYS A 148 -45.24 -22.50 -1.14
C LYS A 148 -46.46 -22.41 -0.25
#